data_AF-A0AAE0TL61-F1
#
_entry.id   AF-A0AAE0TL61-F1
#
_cell.length_a   1.000
_cell.length_b   1.000
_cell.length_c   1.000
_cell.angle_alpha   90.00
_cell.angle_beta   90.00
_cell.angle_gamma   90.00
#
_symmetry.space_group_name_H-M   'P 1'
#
loop_
_entity.id
_entity.type
_entity.pdbx_description
1 polymer ?
#
loop_
_entity_poly.entity_id
_entity_poly.type
_entity_poly.pdbx_seq_one_letter_code
_entity_poly.pdbx_strand_id
1 'polypeptide(L)'
;MKIIDGKKKCSDTFIKFIEINEVIQINQTTVTKSFHPAHFGQTSVRLSVYRSTLGNPLYVTDPGCEKIGGLAVQMPDLTGEKERV
;
A
#
# COMPACT_ATOMS: atom_id res chain seq x y z
N MET A 1 -1.15 6.00 -13.01
CA MET A 1 0.33 5.98 -13.11
C MET A 1 0.86 7.35 -12.74
N LYS A 2 1.89 7.43 -11.91
CA LYS A 2 2.53 8.70 -11.51
C LYS A 2 4.03 8.66 -11.76
N ILE A 3 4.65 9.80 -12.04
CA ILE A 3 6.10 9.95 -12.09
C ILE A 3 6.57 10.43 -10.71
N ILE A 4 7.47 9.68 -10.08
CA ILE A 4 8.10 10.02 -8.79
C ILE A 4 9.60 9.80 -8.97
N ASP A 5 10.41 10.81 -8.66
CA ASP A 5 11.87 10.81 -8.85
C ASP A 5 12.30 10.36 -10.26
N GLY A 6 11.61 10.86 -11.28
CA GLY A 6 11.86 10.52 -12.69
C GLY A 6 11.47 9.09 -13.09
N LYS A 7 10.96 8.27 -12.18
CA LYS A 7 10.55 6.88 -12.44
C LYS A 7 9.04 6.76 -12.52
N LYS A 8 8.54 6.00 -13.52
CA LYS A 8 7.13 5.60 -13.58
C LYS A 8 6.81 4.66 -12.42
N LYS A 9 5.81 5.02 -11.62
CA LYS A 9 5.30 4.20 -10.52
C LYS A 9 3.82 3.91 -10.75
N CYS A 10 3.42 2.66 -10.52
CA CYS A 10 2.01 2.27 -10.49
C CYS A 10 1.32 3.03 -9.36
N SER A 11 0.20 3.68 -9.68
CA SER A 11 -0.68 4.32 -8.71
C SER A 11 -2.00 3.58 -8.73
N ASP A 12 -2.70 3.62 -7.60
CA ASP A 12 -4.11 3.18 -7.51
C ASP A 12 -4.31 1.68 -7.81
N THR A 13 -3.26 0.88 -7.63
CA THR A 13 -3.33 -0.60 -7.71
C THR A 13 -3.96 -1.17 -6.45
N PHE A 14 -4.84 -2.16 -6.61
CA PHE A 14 -5.41 -2.89 -5.48
C PHE A 14 -4.44 -3.99 -5.05
N ILE A 15 -3.82 -3.83 -3.88
CA ILE A 15 -2.95 -4.86 -3.29
C ILE A 15 -3.82 -5.77 -2.43
N LYS A 16 -4.07 -6.99 -2.91
CA LYS A 16 -4.90 -7.97 -2.19
C LYS A 16 -4.16 -8.51 -0.96
N PHE A 17 -4.78 -8.37 0.20
CA PHE A 17 -4.36 -9.02 1.44
C PHE A 17 -5.20 -10.27 1.72
N ILE A 18 -6.51 -10.20 1.50
CA ILE A 18 -7.48 -11.25 1.78
C ILE A 18 -8.49 -11.28 0.62
N GLU A 19 -8.94 -12.47 0.24
CA GLU A 19 -9.99 -12.68 -0.78
C GLU A 19 -11.38 -12.90 -0.16
N ILE A 20 -12.43 -12.61 -0.92
CA ILE A 20 -13.82 -12.88 -0.49
C ILE A 20 -13.97 -14.37 -0.19
N ASN A 21 -14.60 -14.67 0.95
CA ASN A 21 -14.78 -16.03 1.50
C ASN A 21 -13.50 -16.74 1.96
N GLU A 22 -12.35 -16.06 1.99
CA GLU A 22 -11.14 -16.62 2.58
C GLU A 22 -11.31 -16.76 4.10
N VAL A 23 -11.06 -17.97 4.61
CA VAL A 23 -11.11 -18.26 6.04
C VAL A 23 -9.80 -17.81 6.68
N ILE A 24 -9.86 -16.76 7.49
CA ILE A 24 -8.71 -16.22 8.22
C ILE A 24 -8.82 -16.52 9.71
N GLN A 25 -7.69 -16.71 10.38
CA GLN A 25 -7.64 -16.76 11.84
C GLN A 25 -7.52 -15.36 12.43
N ILE A 26 -8.49 -14.99 13.27
CA ILE A 26 -8.46 -13.71 13.97
C ILE A 26 -7.28 -13.70 14.96
N ASN A 27 -6.58 -12.57 15.07
CA ASN A 27 -5.39 -12.36 15.92
C ASN A 27 -4.12 -13.11 15.47
N GLN A 28 -4.09 -13.65 14.25
CA GLN A 28 -2.88 -14.18 13.65
C GLN A 28 -2.56 -13.45 12.35
N THR A 29 -1.28 -13.18 12.11
CA THR A 29 -0.83 -12.60 10.84
C THR A 29 -0.80 -13.68 9.77
N THR A 30 -1.79 -13.68 8.88
CA THR A 30 -1.86 -14.65 7.76
C THR A 30 -1.10 -14.17 6.52
N VAL A 31 -1.03 -12.86 6.29
CA VAL A 31 -0.39 -12.26 5.11
C VAL A 31 0.46 -11.06 5.50
N THR A 32 1.68 -11.01 4.97
CA THR A 32 2.61 -9.89 5.13
C THR A 32 2.94 -9.29 3.76
N LYS A 33 2.94 -7.96 3.68
CA LYS A 33 3.40 -7.20 2.50
C LYS A 33 4.33 -6.09 2.96
N SER A 34 5.42 -5.89 2.22
CA SER A 34 6.40 -4.85 2.49
C SER A 34 6.13 -3.62 1.62
N PHE A 35 6.15 -2.45 2.23
CA PHE A 35 6.01 -1.17 1.56
C PHE A 35 7.28 -0.35 1.78
N HIS A 36 7.71 0.35 0.74
CA HIS A 36 8.89 1.19 0.78
C HIS A 36 8.50 2.65 0.52
N PRO A 37 9.28 3.61 1.05
CA PRO A 37 9.18 5.00 0.65
C PRO A 37 9.19 5.14 -0.88
N ALA A 38 8.38 6.06 -1.39
CA ALA A 38 8.30 6.33 -2.82
C ALA A 38 9.48 7.18 -3.31
N HIS A 39 10.03 8.02 -2.44
CA HIS A 39 11.18 8.90 -2.68
C HIS A 39 12.08 9.01 -1.44
N PHE A 40 13.33 9.43 -1.64
CA PHE A 40 14.29 9.67 -0.56
C PHE A 40 13.82 10.81 0.36
N GLY A 41 14.07 10.68 1.67
CA GLY A 41 13.66 11.68 2.66
C GLY A 41 12.16 11.68 3.00
N GLN A 42 11.37 10.76 2.45
CA GLN A 42 9.97 10.63 2.83
C GLN A 42 9.86 10.19 4.30
N THR A 43 9.15 10.96 5.12
CA THR A 43 9.00 10.73 6.57
C THR A 43 7.70 10.05 6.96
N SER A 44 6.80 9.79 6.01
CA SER A 44 5.55 9.09 6.28
C SER A 44 5.07 8.29 5.07
N VAL A 45 4.63 7.06 5.28
CA VAL A 45 3.93 6.24 4.28
C VAL A 45 2.45 6.14 4.64
N ARG A 46 1.59 6.56 3.71
CA ARG A 46 0.13 6.40 3.85
C ARG A 46 -0.35 5.18 3.08
N LEU A 47 -0.88 4.21 3.80
CA LEU A 47 -1.56 3.03 3.25
C LEU A 47 -3.06 3.27 3.33
N SER A 48 -3.73 3.35 2.18
CA SER A 48 -5.20 3.41 2.15
C SER A 48 -5.75 1.99 2.10
N VAL A 49 -6.73 1.69 2.95
CA VAL A 49 -7.35 0.37 3.03
C VAL A 49 -8.65 0.41 2.25
N TYR A 50 -8.83 -0.55 1.35
CA TYR A 50 -10.01 -0.69 0.50
C TYR A 50 -10.63 -2.07 0.69
N ARG A 51 -11.95 -2.16 0.51
CA ARG A 51 -12.66 -3.42 0.27
C ARG A 51 -13.19 -3.44 -1.16
N SER A 52 -13.45 -4.62 -1.70
CA SER A 52 -14.09 -4.80 -3.00
C SER A 52 -15.18 -5.85 -2.92
N THR A 53 -16.22 -5.72 -3.74
CA THR A 53 -17.20 -6.78 -4.00
C THR A 53 -16.74 -7.76 -5.09
N LEU A 54 -15.62 -7.48 -5.75
CA LEU A 54 -14.99 -8.36 -6.74
C LEU A 54 -13.93 -9.25 -6.07
N GLY A 55 -13.82 -10.50 -6.49
CA GLY A 55 -12.79 -11.42 -5.96
C GLY A 55 -11.36 -10.99 -6.32
N ASN A 56 -11.17 -10.36 -7.49
CA ASN A 56 -9.85 -9.97 -7.97
C ASN A 56 -9.82 -8.59 -8.66
N PRO A 57 -10.06 -7.49 -7.93
CA PRO A 57 -9.88 -6.14 -8.45
C PRO A 57 -8.39 -5.90 -8.79
N LEU A 58 -8.14 -5.16 -9.86
CA LEU A 58 -6.80 -4.75 -10.28
C LEU A 58 -6.47 -3.33 -9.76
N TYR A 59 -7.47 -2.46 -9.71
CA TYR A 59 -7.35 -1.07 -9.30
C TYR A 59 -8.34 -0.71 -8.19
N VAL A 60 -7.97 0.26 -7.36
CA VAL A 60 -8.88 0.80 -6.31
C VAL A 60 -10.04 1.61 -6.90
N THR A 61 -9.97 1.92 -8.19
CA THR A 61 -11.04 2.56 -8.96
C THR A 61 -11.96 1.57 -9.66
N ASP A 62 -11.68 0.27 -9.58
CA ASP A 62 -12.54 -0.73 -10.19
C ASP A 62 -13.94 -0.71 -9.54
N PRO A 63 -15.01 -1.00 -10.30
CA PRO A 63 -16.36 -1.04 -9.75
C PRO A 63 -16.45 -1.95 -8.52
N GLY A 64 -17.12 -1.45 -7.48
CA GLY A 64 -17.27 -2.17 -6.20
C GLY A 64 -16.10 -2.01 -5.24
N CYS A 65 -15.01 -1.34 -5.63
CA CYS A 65 -13.96 -0.92 -4.68
C CYS A 65 -14.43 0.29 -3.86
N GLU A 66 -14.24 0.21 -2.55
CA GLU A 66 -14.59 1.27 -1.60
C GLU A 66 -13.47 1.47 -0.60
N LYS A 67 -13.10 2.72 -0.34
CA LYS A 67 -12.13 3.05 0.70
C LYS A 67 -12.77 2.93 2.07
N ILE A 68 -12.21 2.09 2.93
CA ILE A 68 -12.72 1.84 4.29
C ILE A 68 -11.85 2.43 5.39
N GLY A 69 -10.65 2.91 5.04
CA GLY A 69 -9.79 3.55 6.02
C GLY A 69 -8.39 3.86 5.49
N GLY A 70 -7.48 4.12 6.42
CA GLY A 70 -6.07 4.29 6.10
C GLY A 70 -5.20 4.28 7.35
N LEU A 71 -3.96 3.84 7.15
CA LEU A 71 -2.88 3.86 8.12
C LEU A 71 -1.81 4.84 7.63
N ALA A 72 -1.26 5.64 8.55
CA ALA A 72 -0.07 6.43 8.29
C ALA A 72 1.05 5.89 9.18
N VAL A 73 2.10 5.38 8.55
CA VAL A 73 3.31 4.93 9.24
C VAL A 73 4.30 6.07 9.18
N GLN A 74 4.70 6.59 10.35
CA GLN A 74 5.76 7.58 10.45
C GLN A 74 7.12 6.87 10.34
N MET A 75 8.07 7.49 9.66
CA MET A 75 9.40 6.98 9.41
C MET A 75 10.42 8.07 9.78
N PRO A 76 11.63 7.68 10.22
CA PRO A 76 12.68 8.65 10.50
C PRO A 76 13.02 9.45 9.24
N ASP A 77 13.36 10.72 9.45
CA ASP A 77 13.90 11.58 8.40
C ASP A 77 15.35 11.18 8.13
N LEU A 78 15.62 10.78 6.89
CA LEU A 78 16.94 10.34 6.44
C LEU A 78 17.67 11.42 5.61
N THR A 79 17.14 12.64 5.52
CA THR A 79 17.68 13.71 4.66
C THR A 79 19.10 14.20 5.02
N GLY A 80 19.74 13.66 6.07
CA GLY A 80 21.15 13.88 6.41
C GLY A 80 22.03 12.62 6.40
N GLU A 81 21.46 11.44 6.17
CA GLU A 81 22.22 10.19 6.11
C GLU A 81 22.65 9.90 4.67
N LYS A 82 23.94 9.61 4.46
CA LYS A 82 24.45 9.21 3.15
C LYS A 82 23.79 7.89 2.75
N GLU A 83 23.32 7.82 1.50
CA GLU A 83 22.82 6.58 0.88
C GLU A 83 23.84 5.46 1.13
N ARG A 84 23.48 4.46 1.95
CA ARG A 84 24.32 3.29 2.17
C ARG A 84 24.13 2.37 0.96
N VAL A 85 25.14 2.37 0.09
CA VAL A 85 25.29 1.50 -1.10
C VAL A 85 25.33 0.03 -0.69
#